data_AF-A0A536KQR0-F1
#
_entry.id   AF-A0A536KQR0-F1
#
_cell.length_a   1.000
_cell.length_b   1.000
_cell.length_c   1.000
_cell.angle_alpha   90.00
_cell.angle_beta   90.00
_cell.angle_gamma   90.00
#
_symmetry.space_group_name_H-M   'P 1'
#
loop_
_entity.id
_entity.type
_entity.pdbx_description
1 polymer ?
#
loop_
_entity_poly.entity_id
_entity_poly.type
_entity_poly.pdbx_seq_one_letter_code
_entity_poly.pdbx_strand_id
1 'polypeptide(L)'
;MKQTASLKICARPGCEASVKKTTARYCSIRCCAIDPSRKERLRRQARRAPIIPLAHQLPLMFQVHRDIEASLDDRIFGREDIPAGLQRLRAV
;
A
#
# COMPACT_ATOMS: atom_id res chain seq x y z
N MET A 1 -7.20 42.81 -5.35
CA MET A 1 -6.68 42.00 -4.23
C MET A 1 -6.64 40.53 -4.66
N LYS A 2 -5.46 39.89 -4.69
CA LYS A 2 -5.33 38.49 -5.11
C LYS A 2 -5.75 37.60 -3.94
N GLN A 3 -6.88 36.92 -4.05
CA GLN A 3 -7.31 35.91 -3.08
C GLN A 3 -6.25 34.80 -3.02
N THR A 4 -5.54 34.71 -1.91
CA THR A 4 -4.69 33.56 -1.60
C THR A 4 -5.64 32.40 -1.29
N ALA A 5 -5.83 31.51 -2.25
CA ALA A 5 -6.60 30.29 -2.05
C ALA A 5 -6.09 29.60 -0.77
N SER A 6 -6.99 29.36 0.18
CA SER A 6 -6.68 28.71 1.45
C SER A 6 -5.90 27.41 1.16
N LEU A 7 -4.68 27.33 1.68
CA LEU A 7 -3.83 26.16 1.49
C LEU A 7 -4.51 24.95 2.13
N LYS A 8 -4.87 23.97 1.31
CA LYS A 8 -5.47 22.71 1.78
C LYS A 8 -4.49 21.99 2.70
N ILE A 9 -4.98 21.37 3.75
CA ILE A 9 -4.17 20.54 4.65
C ILE A 9 -4.04 19.12 4.06
N CYS A 10 -2.92 18.46 4.34
CA CYS A 10 -2.67 17.08 3.95
C CYS A 10 -3.78 16.15 4.47
N ALA A 11 -4.28 15.26 3.61
CA ALA A 11 -5.34 14.33 4.01
C ALA A 11 -4.87 13.17 4.89
N ARG A 12 -3.55 13.01 5.12
CA ARG A 12 -3.03 11.93 5.97
C ARG A 12 -3.38 12.23 7.44
N PRO A 13 -4.02 11.30 8.17
CA PRO A 13 -4.24 11.45 9.60
C PRO A 13 -2.93 11.75 10.36
N GLY A 14 -2.95 12.76 11.23
CA GLY A 14 -1.76 13.21 11.96
C GLY A 14 -0.73 13.95 11.10
N CYS A 15 -1.14 14.55 9.97
CA CYS A 15 -0.28 15.42 9.17
C CYS A 15 -0.94 16.80 9.01
N GLU A 16 -0.30 17.83 9.56
CA GLU A 16 -0.81 19.22 9.50
C GLU A 16 -0.16 20.04 8.39
N ALA A 17 0.72 19.43 7.60
CA ALA A 17 1.41 20.10 6.52
C ALA A 17 0.43 20.57 5.42
N SER A 18 0.67 21.76 4.88
CA SER A 18 -0.08 22.28 3.75
C SER A 18 0.26 21.54 2.45
N VAL A 19 -0.72 21.46 1.57
CA VAL A 19 -0.58 20.87 0.24
C VAL A 19 -0.15 21.95 -0.74
N LYS A 20 1.01 21.75 -1.37
CA LYS A 20 1.61 22.71 -2.31
C LYS A 20 0.80 22.93 -3.59
N LYS A 21 0.07 21.90 -4.06
CA LYS A 21 -0.70 21.93 -5.31
C LYS A 21 -2.18 21.87 -5.02
N THR A 22 -2.97 22.72 -5.67
CA THR A 22 -4.44 22.79 -5.49
C THR A 22 -5.16 21.48 -5.80
N THR A 23 -4.62 20.69 -6.75
CA THR A 23 -5.12 19.38 -7.16
C THR A 23 -4.60 18.22 -6.31
N ALA A 24 -3.52 18.43 -5.56
CA ALA A 24 -2.96 17.37 -4.73
C ALA A 24 -3.78 17.20 -3.44
N ARG A 25 -3.76 15.98 -2.92
CA ARG A 25 -4.41 15.63 -1.66
C ARG A 25 -3.41 15.45 -0.50
N TYR A 26 -2.15 15.19 -0.82
CA TYR A 26 -1.09 14.95 0.15
C TYR A 26 0.03 15.97 -0.04
N CYS A 27 0.71 16.31 1.06
CA CYS A 27 1.89 17.18 1.03
C CYS A 27 3.11 16.51 0.37
N SER A 28 3.15 15.17 0.34
CA SER A 28 4.27 14.38 -0.19
C SER A 28 3.84 12.97 -0.64
N ILE A 29 4.68 12.33 -1.46
CA ILE A 29 4.52 10.92 -1.86
C ILE A 29 4.57 10.01 -0.62
N ARG A 30 5.45 10.31 0.35
CA ARG A 30 5.54 9.55 1.61
C ARG A 30 4.22 9.53 2.35
N CYS A 31 3.54 10.69 2.50
CA CYS A 31 2.24 10.75 3.16
C CYS A 31 1.17 9.95 2.40
N CYS A 32 1.21 9.97 1.06
CA CYS A 32 0.32 9.17 0.21
C CYS A 32 0.57 7.66 0.37
N ALA A 33 1.82 7.24 0.57
CA ALA A 33 2.20 5.83 0.71
C ALA A 33 1.83 5.24 2.09
N ILE A 34 1.92 6.04 3.15
CA ILE A 34 1.67 5.58 4.53
C ILE A 34 0.25 5.86 5.04
N ASP A 35 -0.60 6.54 4.28
CA ASP A 35 -1.99 6.81 4.67
C ASP A 35 -2.78 5.48 4.85
N PRO A 36 -3.23 5.16 6.09
CA PRO A 36 -3.94 3.91 6.37
C PRO A 36 -5.26 3.79 5.61
N SER A 37 -6.01 4.89 5.47
CA SER A 37 -7.29 4.92 4.78
C SER A 37 -7.11 4.65 3.29
N ARG A 38 -6.05 5.20 2.69
CA ARG A 38 -5.70 4.91 1.29
C ARG A 38 -5.27 3.46 1.11
N LYS A 39 -4.42 2.93 2.00
CA LYS A 39 -3.99 1.53 1.96
C LYS A 39 -5.17 0.57 2.02
N GLU A 40 -6.09 0.77 2.96
CA GLU A 40 -7.26 -0.10 3.12
C GLU A 40 -8.18 -0.06 1.89
N ARG A 41 -8.40 1.13 1.31
CA ARG A 41 -9.16 1.25 0.06
C ARG A 41 -8.48 0.49 -1.10
N LEU A 42 -7.17 0.58 -1.23
CA LEU A 42 -6.42 -0.17 -2.24
C LEU A 42 -6.49 -1.68 -1.99
N ARG A 43 -6.41 -2.14 -0.73
CA ARG A 43 -6.60 -3.56 -0.37
C ARG A 43 -7.98 -4.06 -0.80
N ARG A 44 -9.05 -3.30 -0.52
CA ARG A 44 -10.42 -3.65 -0.96
C ARG A 44 -10.56 -3.69 -2.48
N GLN A 45 -9.95 -2.75 -3.18
CA GLN A 45 -9.97 -2.72 -4.65
C GLN A 45 -9.24 -3.94 -5.23
N ALA A 46 -8.08 -4.29 -4.68
CA ALA A 46 -7.31 -5.46 -5.11
C ALA A 46 -8.09 -6.77 -4.88
N ARG A 47 -8.84 -6.89 -3.77
CA ARG A 47 -9.72 -8.06 -3.51
C ARG A 47 -10.85 -8.21 -4.53
N ARG A 48 -11.29 -7.11 -5.15
CA ARG A 48 -12.37 -7.09 -6.14
C ARG A 48 -11.84 -7.11 -7.58
N ALA A 49 -10.54 -6.94 -7.77
CA ALA A 49 -9.96 -6.92 -9.09
C ALA A 49 -10.10 -8.32 -9.73
N PRO A 50 -10.44 -8.42 -11.02
CA PRO A 50 -10.46 -9.69 -11.71
C PRO A 50 -9.09 -10.34 -11.60
N ILE A 51 -9.07 -11.63 -11.27
CA ILE A 51 -7.85 -12.42 -11.27
C ILE A 51 -7.36 -12.45 -12.71
N ILE A 52 -6.24 -11.78 -12.98
CA ILE A 52 -5.64 -11.79 -14.31
C ILE A 52 -5.30 -13.26 -14.63
N PRO A 53 -5.75 -13.81 -15.77
CA PRO A 53 -5.42 -15.16 -16.17
C PRO A 53 -3.91 -15.36 -16.13
N LEU A 54 -3.44 -16.51 -15.61
CA LEU A 54 -2.01 -16.82 -15.45
C LEU A 54 -1.20 -16.59 -16.73
N ALA A 55 -1.80 -16.80 -17.90
CA ALA A 55 -1.18 -16.57 -19.21
C ALA A 55 -0.75 -15.11 -19.47
N HIS A 56 -1.33 -14.13 -18.77
CA HIS A 56 -1.00 -12.71 -18.90
C HIS A 56 -0.20 -12.19 -17.69
N GLN A 57 0.14 -13.07 -16.73
CA GLN A 57 0.95 -12.70 -15.59
C GLN A 57 2.43 -12.78 -15.98
N LEU A 58 3.21 -11.76 -15.60
CA LEU A 58 4.67 -11.82 -15.73
C LEU A 58 5.19 -13.01 -14.91
N PRO A 59 6.17 -13.77 -15.40
CA PRO A 59 6.76 -14.86 -14.63
C PRO A 59 7.35 -14.29 -13.34
N LEU A 60 6.75 -14.64 -12.21
CA LEU A 60 7.31 -14.38 -10.89
C LEU A 60 8.38 -15.44 -10.66
N MET A 61 9.62 -15.11 -11.00
CA MET A 61 10.79 -15.89 -10.58
C MET A 61 10.99 -15.66 -9.08
N PHE A 62 10.31 -16.46 -8.26
CA PHE A 62 10.65 -16.54 -6.85
C PHE A 62 12.02 -17.18 -6.75
N GLN A 63 13.06 -16.39 -6.47
CA GLN A 63 14.32 -16.93 -6.00
C GLN A 63 14.04 -17.55 -4.63
N VAL A 64 13.79 -18.86 -4.62
CA VAL A 64 13.62 -19.62 -3.39
C VAL A 64 15.00 -19.72 -2.72
N HIS A 65 15.35 -18.71 -1.93
CA HIS A 65 16.49 -18.81 -1.03
C HIS A 65 16.14 -19.88 0.03
N ARG A 66 17.04 -20.83 0.29
CA ARG A 66 16.77 -21.96 1.21
C ARG A 66 16.32 -21.52 2.60
N ASP A 67 16.66 -20.28 2.98
CA ASP A 67 16.42 -19.72 4.31
C ASP A 67 15.36 -18.60 4.30
N ILE A 68 14.44 -18.58 3.32
CA ILE A 68 13.35 -17.59 3.26
C ILE A 68 12.53 -17.57 4.55
N GLU A 69 12.23 -18.73 5.12
CA GLU A 69 11.41 -18.82 6.34
C GLU A 69 12.09 -18.10 7.51
N ALA A 70 13.40 -18.33 7.71
CA ALA A 70 14.19 -17.66 8.74
C ALA A 70 14.32 -16.14 8.47
N SER A 71 14.54 -15.73 7.21
CA SER A 71 14.65 -14.32 6.83
C SER A 71 13.34 -13.54 6.98
N LEU A 72 12.20 -14.22 6.81
CA LEU A 72 10.88 -13.64 6.99
C LEU A 72 10.56 -13.50 8.47
N ASP A 73 10.89 -14.46 9.33
CA ASP A 73 10.61 -14.38 10.77
C ASP A 73 11.25 -13.14 11.43
N ASP A 74 12.48 -12.78 11.05
CA ASP A 74 13.14 -11.55 11.52
C ASP A 74 12.45 -10.25 11.04
N ARG A 75 11.69 -10.32 9.94
CA ARG A 75 10.98 -9.19 9.34
C ARG A 75 9.49 -9.16 9.69
N ILE A 76 8.96 -10.21 10.32
CA ILE A 76 7.54 -10.35 10.70
C ILE A 76 7.28 -9.72 12.07
N PHE A 77 7.69 -8.47 12.27
CA PHE A 77 7.03 -7.59 13.23
C PHE A 77 5.87 -6.88 12.53
N GLY A 78 4.73 -7.58 12.41
CA GLY A 78 3.49 -7.03 11.83
C GLY A 78 2.69 -8.03 10.99
N ARG A 79 2.21 -9.11 11.59
CA ARG A 79 1.42 -10.20 10.96
C ARG A 79 0.03 -9.78 10.42
N GLU A 80 -0.30 -8.50 10.35
CA GLU A 80 -1.63 -8.01 9.94
C GLU A 80 -1.77 -7.78 8.43
N ASP A 81 -0.66 -7.75 7.68
CA ASP A 81 -0.67 -7.28 6.28
C ASP A 81 -0.66 -8.38 5.21
N ILE A 82 -0.84 -9.66 5.55
CA ILE A 82 -0.89 -10.74 4.55
C ILE A 82 -2.18 -10.64 3.72
N PRO A 83 -2.11 -10.51 2.38
CA PRO A 83 -3.30 -10.55 1.53
C PRO A 83 -4.01 -11.90 1.67
N ALA A 84 -5.33 -11.91 1.84
CA ALA A 84 -6.07 -13.16 2.09
C ALA A 84 -5.89 -14.25 1.01
N GLY A 85 -5.55 -13.86 -0.22
CA GLY A 85 -5.24 -14.80 -1.30
C GLY A 85 -3.97 -15.63 -1.07
N LEU A 86 -3.06 -15.18 -0.20
CA LEU A 86 -1.81 -15.88 0.15
C LEU A 86 -1.92 -16.70 1.45
N GLN A 87 -3.07 -16.68 2.13
CA GLN A 87 -3.28 -17.48 3.35
C GLN A 87 -3.41 -18.99 3.05
N ARG A 88 -3.83 -19.36 1.83
CA ARG A 88 -4.08 -20.76 1.45
C ARG A 88 -2.82 -21.60 1.21
N LEU A 89 -1.65 -20.97 1.12
CA LEU A 89 -0.37 -21.68 1.02
C LEU A 89 0.13 -22.20 2.38
N ARG A 90 -0.63 -21.98 3.47
CA ARG A 90 -0.43 -22.59 4.80
C ARG A 90 -1.31 -23.83 4.99
N ALA A 91 -1.34 -24.73 4.03
CA ALA A 91 -1.78 -26.09 4.30
C ALA A 91 -0.55 -26.86 4.78
N VAL A 92 -0.57 -27.24 6.05
CA VAL A 92 0.34 -28.21 6.67
C VAL A 92 0.05 -29.60 6.10
#